data_AF-A0A8J7KB79-F1
#
_entry.id   AF-A0A8J7KB79-F1
#
_cell.length_a   1.000
_cell.length_b   1.000
_cell.length_c   1.000
_cell.angle_alpha   90.00
_cell.angle_beta   90.00
_cell.angle_gamma   90.00
#
_symmetry.space_group_name_H-M   'P 1'
#
loop_
_entity.id
_entity.type
_entity.pdbx_description
1 polymer ?
#
loop_
_entity_poly.entity_id
_entity_poly.type
_entity_poly.pdbx_seq_one_letter_code
_entity_poly.pdbx_strand_id
1 'polypeptide(L)'
;MKNLKQVILPAVIVLMGTGAAFATNQAKKENAANKMGYFFDEETVECIPKAECSDVPGQLCTWTDENNISHPLYELSETSCVTPLYRISN
;
A
#
# COMPACT_ATOMS: atom_id res chain seq x y z
N MET A 1 -38.25 -42.14 15.59
CA MET A 1 -36.84 -42.32 15.15
C MET A 1 -36.73 -41.91 13.69
N LYS A 2 -35.59 -41.33 13.31
CA LYS A 2 -35.12 -40.98 11.94
C LYS A 2 -35.11 -39.47 11.59
N ASN A 3 -33.96 -38.86 11.93
CA ASN A 3 -33.09 -38.11 11.02
C ASN A 3 -33.57 -36.77 10.41
N LEU A 4 -33.53 -35.70 11.21
CA LEU A 4 -33.38 -34.32 10.72
C LEU A 4 -32.08 -33.68 11.23
N LYS A 5 -31.03 -34.48 11.42
CA LYS A 5 -29.70 -34.02 11.84
C LYS A 5 -28.73 -33.73 10.68
N GLN A 6 -29.19 -33.73 9.43
CA GLN A 6 -28.29 -33.80 8.27
C GLN A 6 -28.28 -32.57 7.35
N VAL A 7 -28.84 -31.42 7.77
CA VAL A 7 -28.86 -30.19 6.95
C VAL A 7 -28.13 -29.05 7.66
N ILE A 8 -26.89 -29.31 8.09
CA ILE A 8 -26.04 -28.29 8.73
C ILE A 8 -24.68 -28.11 8.03
N LEU A 9 -24.46 -28.73 6.85
CA LEU A 9 -23.10 -28.94 6.34
C LEU A 9 -22.58 -28.03 5.19
N PRO A 10 -23.35 -27.31 4.34
CA PRO A 10 -22.69 -26.52 3.27
C PRO A 10 -22.87 -25.00 3.31
N ALA A 11 -23.55 -24.41 4.28
CA ALA A 11 -23.86 -22.97 4.27
C ALA A 11 -22.75 -22.05 4.84
N VAL A 12 -21.50 -22.50 4.92
CA VAL A 12 -20.37 -21.75 5.52
C VAL A 12 -19.34 -21.28 4.48
N ILE A 13 -19.55 -21.54 3.18
CA ILE A 13 -18.58 -21.22 2.11
C ILE A 13 -18.99 -20.00 1.27
N VAL A 14 -19.66 -19.01 1.89
CA VAL A 14 -19.92 -17.70 1.25
C VAL A 14 -19.41 -16.59 2.17
N LEU A 15 -18.23 -16.78 2.76
CA LEU A 15 -17.60 -15.83 3.68
C LEU A 15 -16.29 -15.22 3.16
N MET A 16 -15.95 -15.40 1.88
CA MET A 16 -14.67 -14.90 1.35
C MET A 16 -14.83 -14.29 -0.04
N GLY A 17 -15.78 -13.37 -0.19
CA GLY A 17 -15.90 -12.51 -1.37
C GLY A 17 -15.22 -11.17 -1.12
N THR A 18 -13.98 -11.03 -1.59
CA THR A 18 -13.27 -9.77 -1.88
C THR A 18 -13.23 -8.71 -0.76
N GLY A 19 -12.23 -8.80 0.13
CA GLY A 19 -11.94 -7.75 1.11
C GLY A 19 -10.45 -7.49 1.37
N ALA A 20 -9.55 -8.02 0.53
CA ALA A 20 -8.11 -7.88 0.72
C ALA A 20 -7.52 -6.92 -0.32
N ALA A 21 -7.86 -5.63 -0.25
CA ALA A 21 -7.13 -4.63 -1.03
C ALA A 21 -7.13 -3.22 -0.46
N PHE A 22 -7.49 -2.96 0.81
CA PHE A 22 -7.30 -1.63 1.41
C PHE A 22 -7.01 -1.73 2.91
N ALA A 23 -5.94 -2.44 3.27
CA ALA A 23 -5.50 -2.49 4.66
C ALA A 23 -3.97 -2.40 4.73
N THR A 24 -3.41 -1.33 4.17
CA THR A 24 -2.01 -0.99 4.42
C THR A 24 -1.96 0.46 4.90
N ASN A 25 -1.45 0.61 6.13
CA ASN A 25 -0.99 1.83 6.80
C ASN A 25 -1.97 2.60 7.72
N GLN A 26 -2.46 1.93 8.78
CA GLN A 26 -2.79 2.60 10.06
C GLN A 26 -1.58 2.59 11.01
N ALA A 27 -0.45 3.18 10.61
CA ALA A 27 0.68 3.36 11.52
C ALA A 27 1.44 4.65 11.20
N LYS A 28 1.07 5.72 11.92
CA LYS A 28 1.95 6.61 12.71
C LYS A 28 1.35 8.01 12.77
N LYS A 29 0.85 8.36 13.96
CA LYS A 29 0.61 9.73 14.36
C LYS A 29 1.94 10.39 14.74
N GLU A 30 2.00 11.69 14.47
CA GLU A 30 2.97 12.68 14.97
C GLU A 30 4.36 12.63 14.37
N ASN A 31 4.52 13.28 13.21
CA ASN A 31 5.43 14.41 13.00
C ASN A 31 5.09 14.98 11.61
N ALA A 32 5.18 16.29 11.45
CA ALA A 32 4.61 17.03 10.32
C ALA A 32 4.93 16.39 8.94
N ALA A 33 3.87 16.08 8.18
CA ALA A 33 3.93 15.79 6.75
C ALA A 33 4.80 14.60 6.32
N ASN A 34 4.91 13.52 7.11
CA ASN A 34 5.50 12.26 6.61
C ASN A 34 4.43 11.41 5.91
N LYS A 35 4.61 11.14 4.61
CA LYS A 35 3.76 10.28 3.78
C LYS A 35 4.53 9.06 3.29
N MET A 36 3.83 7.94 3.10
CA MET A 36 4.43 6.76 2.50
C MET A 36 4.70 7.03 1.02
N GLY A 37 5.95 6.82 0.58
CA GLY A 37 6.38 6.91 -0.80
C GLY A 37 6.33 5.55 -1.50
N TYR A 38 5.77 5.58 -2.71
CA TYR A 38 5.53 4.43 -3.56
C TYR A 38 6.36 4.50 -4.83
N PHE A 39 6.90 3.36 -5.24
CA PHE A 39 7.54 3.15 -6.52
C PHE A 39 6.56 2.42 -7.44
N PHE A 40 6.34 2.94 -8.65
CA PHE A 40 5.51 2.24 -9.64
C PHE A 40 6.34 1.14 -10.29
N ASP A 41 5.92 -0.10 -10.08
CA ASP A 41 6.52 -1.27 -10.69
C ASP A 41 5.77 -1.63 -11.97
N GLU A 42 6.44 -1.51 -13.11
CA GLU A 42 5.83 -1.73 -14.43
C GLU A 42 5.58 -3.22 -14.72
N GLU A 43 6.27 -4.15 -14.03
CA GLU A 43 6.13 -5.58 -14.24
C GLU A 43 4.84 -6.12 -13.57
N THR A 44 4.57 -5.63 -12.36
CA THR A 44 3.39 -5.99 -11.57
C THR A 44 2.22 -5.02 -11.80
N VAL A 45 2.49 -3.84 -12.36
CA VAL A 45 1.51 -2.74 -12.54
C VAL A 45 0.95 -2.29 -11.19
N GLU A 46 1.82 -2.24 -10.17
CA GLU A 46 1.45 -1.93 -8.79
C GLU A 46 2.33 -0.83 -8.20
N CYS A 47 1.76 -0.04 -7.28
CA CYS A 47 2.49 0.96 -6.51
C CYS A 47 3.08 0.31 -5.26
N ILE A 48 4.37 0.02 -5.27
CA ILE A 48 5.07 -0.67 -4.20
C ILE A 48 5.55 0.34 -3.15
N PRO A 49 5.15 0.21 -1.87
CA PRO A 49 5.65 1.07 -0.80
C PRO A 49 7.14 0.82 -0.56
N LYS A 50 7.98 1.87 -0.59
CA LYS A 50 9.44 1.74 -0.41
C LYS A 50 10.00 2.48 0.80
N ALA A 51 9.62 3.75 1.01
CA ALA A 51 10.17 4.56 2.10
C ALA A 51 9.20 5.65 2.55
N GLU A 52 9.38 6.16 3.76
CA GLU A 52 8.68 7.35 4.24
C GLU A 52 9.32 8.62 3.61
N CYS A 53 8.49 9.48 3.04
CA CYS A 53 8.85 10.73 2.38
C CYS A 53 7.99 11.87 2.96
N SER A 54 8.08 13.08 2.39
CA SER A 54 7.28 14.24 2.78
C SER A 54 6.54 14.87 1.60
N ASP A 55 5.37 15.43 1.86
CA ASP A 55 4.66 16.30 0.89
C ASP A 55 5.17 17.75 0.89
N VAL A 56 6.06 18.11 1.83
CA VAL A 56 6.66 19.44 1.88
C VAL A 56 7.65 19.61 0.72
N PRO A 57 7.47 20.63 -0.14
CA PRO A 57 8.34 20.82 -1.30
C PRO A 57 9.81 21.00 -0.90
N GLY A 58 10.69 20.23 -1.53
CA GLY A 58 12.12 20.18 -1.23
C GLY A 58 12.90 19.32 -2.22
N GLN A 59 13.93 18.61 -1.74
CA GLN A 59 14.65 17.64 -2.56
C GLN A 59 13.78 16.41 -2.82
N LEU A 60 13.78 15.86 -4.05
CA LEU A 60 12.99 14.66 -4.37
C LEU A 60 13.34 13.48 -3.47
N CYS A 61 12.32 12.76 -3.04
CA CYS A 61 12.48 11.50 -2.34
C CYS A 61 12.83 10.42 -3.36
N THR A 62 13.97 9.75 -3.16
CA THR A 62 14.40 8.66 -4.04
C THR A 62 14.77 7.44 -3.23
N TRP A 63 14.44 6.26 -3.73
CA TRP A 63 14.87 4.98 -3.20
C TRP A 63 15.91 4.36 -4.15
N THR A 64 16.95 3.76 -3.58
CA THR A 64 18.00 3.09 -4.35
C THR A 64 17.73 1.59 -4.37
N ASP A 65 17.61 1.02 -5.56
CA ASP A 65 17.40 -0.42 -5.77
C ASP A 65 18.71 -1.23 -5.55
N GLU A 66 18.62 -2.55 -5.55
CA GLU A 66 19.72 -3.52 -5.50
C GLU A 66 20.75 -3.28 -6.62
N ASN A 67 20.30 -2.74 -7.76
CA ASN A 67 21.16 -2.35 -8.89
C ASN A 67 21.85 -0.99 -8.70
N ASN A 68 21.75 -0.35 -7.53
CA ASN A 68 22.27 0.99 -7.24
C ASN A 68 21.67 2.11 -8.11
N ILE A 69 20.44 1.91 -8.60
CA ILE A 69 19.71 2.91 -9.38
C ILE A 69 18.76 3.65 -8.44
N SER A 70 18.79 4.99 -8.46
CA SER A 70 17.87 5.82 -7.68
C SER A 70 16.57 6.08 -8.43
N HIS A 71 15.45 5.64 -7.85
CA HIS A 71 14.11 5.83 -8.37
C HIS A 71 13.34 6.85 -7.54
N PRO A 72 12.67 7.84 -8.15
CA PRO A 72 11.81 8.77 -7.43
C PRO A 72 10.61 8.03 -6.82
N LEU A 73 10.20 8.49 -5.64
CA LEU A 73 9.02 7.99 -4.94
C LEU A 73 7.87 8.97 -5.07
N TYR A 74 6.68 8.41 -5.16
CA TYR A 74 5.44 9.12 -5.41
C TYR A 74 4.38 8.82 -4.36
N GLU A 75 3.44 9.72 -4.19
CA GLU A 75 2.26 9.52 -3.36
C GLU A 75 1.24 8.66 -4.10
N LEU A 76 0.62 7.73 -3.38
CA LEU A 76 -0.51 6.96 -3.88
C LEU A 76 -1.77 7.84 -3.92
N SER A 77 -2.23 8.17 -5.12
CA SER A 77 -3.47 8.88 -5.41
C SER A 77 -4.46 7.93 -6.10
N GLU A 78 -5.50 7.54 -5.37
CA GLU A 78 -6.53 6.58 -5.78
C GLU A 78 -5.95 5.23 -6.22
N THR A 79 -5.57 5.10 -7.48
CA THR A 79 -5.00 3.90 -8.10
C THR A 79 -3.67 4.18 -8.82
N SER A 80 -3.10 5.37 -8.67
CA SER A 80 -1.90 5.81 -9.38
C SER A 80 -0.91 6.47 -8.43
N CYS A 81 0.39 6.21 -8.61
CA CYS A 81 1.45 6.84 -7.83
C CYS A 81 2.27 7.79 -8.71
N VAL A 82 1.68 8.96 -9.02
CA VAL A 82 2.26 9.94 -9.95
C VAL A 82 2.66 11.26 -9.31
N THR A 83 2.19 11.53 -8.08
CA THR A 83 2.49 12.79 -7.38
C THR A 83 3.86 12.67 -6.72
N PRO A 84 4.86 13.49 -7.08
CA PRO A 84 6.20 13.35 -6.53
C PRO A 84 6.22 13.70 -5.03
N LEU A 85 6.98 12.94 -4.25
CA LEU A 85 7.26 13.24 -2.85
C LEU A 85 8.69 13.72 -2.67
N TYR A 86 8.93 14.35 -1.53
CA TYR A 86 10.18 15.02 -1.18
C TYR A 86 10.85 14.35 0.03
N ARG A 87 12.16 14.54 0.22
CA ARG A 87 12.87 14.04 1.40
C ARG A 87 12.35 14.75 2.65
N ILE A 88 12.23 13.97 3.72
CA ILE A 88 11.99 14.48 5.07
C ILE A 88 13.21 15.33 5.44
N SER A 89 13.03 16.64 5.45
CA SER A 89 14.01 17.59 5.98
C SER A 89 13.72 17.75 7.47
N ASN A 90 14.57 17.14 8.30
CA ASN A 90 14.55 17.32 9.76
C ASN A 90 15.45 18.50 10.15
#